data_AF-K1USD1-F1
#
_entry.id   AF-K1USD1-F1
#
_cell.length_a   1.000
_cell.length_b   1.000
_cell.length_c   1.000
_cell.angle_alpha   90.00
_cell.angle_beta   90.00
_cell.angle_gamma   90.00
#
_symmetry.space_group_name_H-M   'P 1'
#
loop_
_entity.id
_entity.type
_entity.pdbx_description
1 polymer ?
#
loop_
_entity_poly.entity_id
_entity_poly.type
_entity_poly.pdbx_seq_one_letter_code
_entity_poly.pdbx_strand_id
1 'polypeptide(L)'
;EDEIIKGINNYFRKIAEKQIRIAFEQAEKELDDLHQRTREGIETARLAGKQIGQLPGRKLNVKKAATAKEIIKLHSREYGGSLRDSEVQKLADISRNTLYKYKKELREELLHQDPEFREKK
;
A
#
# COMPACT_ATOMS: atom_id res chain seq x y z
N GLU A 1 -39.79 40.47 -2.45
CA GLU A 1 -39.62 39.74 -1.18
C GLU A 1 -39.59 40.73 -0.04
N ASP A 2 -40.40 40.47 0.99
CA ASP A 2 -40.45 41.23 2.24
C ASP A 2 -39.04 41.27 2.87
N GLU A 3 -38.55 42.46 3.22
CA GLU A 3 -37.21 42.66 3.80
C GLU A 3 -37.01 41.84 5.09
N ILE A 4 -38.12 41.54 5.80
CA ILE A 4 -38.12 40.68 6.98
C ILE A 4 -37.71 39.24 6.62
N ILE A 5 -38.26 38.68 5.54
CA ILE A 5 -37.99 37.30 5.11
C ILE A 5 -36.53 37.15 4.66
N LYS A 6 -35.99 38.17 3.97
CA LYS A 6 -34.57 38.20 3.59
C LYS A 6 -33.64 38.25 4.80
N GLY A 7 -33.97 39.05 5.80
CA GLY A 7 -33.22 39.15 7.06
C GLY A 7 -33.14 37.81 7.79
N ILE A 8 -34.28 37.12 7.90
CA ILE A 8 -34.39 35.80 8.53
C ILE A 8 -33.57 34.75 7.77
N ASN A 9 -33.68 34.72 6.44
CA ASN A 9 -32.92 33.76 5.61
C ASN A 9 -31.40 33.98 5.72
N ASN A 10 -30.94 35.23 5.75
CA ASN A 10 -29.53 35.53 5.94
C ASN A 10 -29.02 35.14 7.33
N TYR A 11 -29.85 35.31 8.36
CA TYR A 11 -29.54 34.85 9.72
C TYR A 11 -29.38 33.33 9.79
N PHE A 12 -30.32 32.57 9.21
CA PHE A 12 -30.24 31.11 9.16
C PHE A 12 -29.02 30.61 8.38
N ARG A 13 -28.67 31.25 7.26
CA ARG A 13 -27.45 30.91 6.50
C ARG A 13 -26.19 31.08 7.35
N LYS A 14 -26.06 32.19 8.07
CA LYS A 14 -24.91 32.45 8.97
C LYS A 14 -24.83 31.46 10.12
N ILE A 15 -25.98 31.03 10.65
CA ILE A 15 -26.03 29.99 11.68
C ILE A 15 -25.60 28.64 11.10
N ALA A 16 -26.13 28.25 9.95
CA ALA A 16 -25.81 26.98 9.31
C ALA A 16 -24.32 26.88 9.00
N GLU A 17 -23.70 27.95 8.50
CA GLU A 17 -22.25 28.01 8.26
C GLU A 17 -21.44 27.77 9.55
N LYS A 18 -21.86 28.40 10.66
CA LYS A 18 -21.23 28.16 11.98
C LYS A 18 -21.40 26.72 12.45
N GLN A 19 -22.60 26.15 12.29
CA GLN A 19 -22.87 24.77 12.69
C GLN A 19 -22.05 23.78 11.88
N ILE A 20 -21.92 23.99 10.57
CA ILE A 20 -21.09 23.17 9.69
C ILE A 20 -19.64 23.18 10.18
N ARG A 21 -19.08 24.37 10.46
CA ARG A 21 -17.71 24.49 10.98
C ARG A 21 -17.53 23.77 12.32
N ILE A 22 -18.44 23.96 13.28
CA ILE A 22 -18.37 23.30 14.59
C ILE A 22 -18.42 21.78 14.42
N ALA A 23 -19.27 21.27 13.50
CA ALA A 23 -19.35 19.85 13.22
C ALA A 23 -18.02 19.30 12.64
N PHE A 24 -17.36 20.05 11.76
CA PHE A 24 -16.04 19.67 11.24
C PHE A 24 -14.96 19.71 12.31
N GLU A 25 -14.91 20.76 13.13
CA GLU A 25 -13.97 20.87 14.26
C GLU A 25 -14.16 19.72 15.26
N GLN A 26 -15.41 19.36 15.54
CA GLN A 26 -15.74 18.22 16.40
C GLN A 26 -15.30 16.89 15.76
N ALA A 27 -15.53 16.71 14.46
CA ALA A 27 -15.10 15.50 13.75
C ALA A 27 -13.57 15.34 13.71
N GLU A 28 -12.83 16.44 13.52
CA GLU A 28 -11.37 16.44 13.58
C GLU A 28 -10.87 16.06 14.97
N LYS A 29 -11.47 16.64 16.02
CA LYS A 29 -11.15 16.27 17.40
C LYS A 29 -11.38 14.80 17.70
N GLU A 30 -12.50 14.23 17.27
CA GLU A 30 -12.79 12.80 17.48
C GLU A 30 -11.79 11.89 16.76
N LEU A 31 -11.34 12.30 15.56
CA LEU A 31 -10.30 11.58 14.83
C LEU A 31 -8.96 11.62 15.57
N ASP A 32 -8.59 12.78 16.11
CA ASP A 32 -7.36 12.93 16.90
C ASP A 32 -7.40 12.10 18.19
N ASP A 33 -8.54 12.11 18.89
CA ASP A 33 -8.75 11.26 20.07
C ASP A 33 -8.62 9.77 19.72
N LEU A 34 -9.14 9.36 18.55
CA LEU A 34 -9.00 7.99 18.04
C LEU A 34 -7.54 7.63 17.72
N HIS A 35 -6.79 8.54 17.09
CA HIS A 35 -5.37 8.36 16.82
C HIS A 35 -4.57 8.22 18.12
N GLN A 36 -4.84 9.06 19.11
CA GLN A 36 -4.18 9.03 20.40
C GLN A 36 -4.41 7.69 21.12
N ARG A 37 -5.67 7.24 21.18
CA ARG A 37 -6.02 5.92 21.74
C ARG A 37 -5.36 4.76 21.00
N THR A 38 -5.29 4.84 19.68
CA THR A 38 -4.64 3.82 18.85
C THR A 38 -3.13 3.76 19.15
N ARG A 39 -2.49 4.92 19.30
CA ARG A 39 -1.07 5.02 19.64
C ARG A 39 -0.78 4.41 21.00
N GLU A 40 -1.54 4.79 22.03
CA GLU A 40 -1.42 4.25 23.39
C GLU A 40 -1.67 2.73 23.41
N GLY A 41 -2.67 2.26 22.64
CA GLY A 41 -2.96 0.83 22.47
C GLY A 41 -1.80 0.06 21.82
N ILE A 42 -1.13 0.65 20.83
CA ILE A 42 0.05 0.05 20.19
C ILE A 42 1.24 0.03 21.15
N GLU A 43 1.46 1.11 21.91
CA GLU A 43 2.55 1.20 22.88
C GLU A 43 2.37 0.18 24.02
N THR A 44 1.16 0.04 24.56
CA THR A 44 0.85 -0.99 25.57
C THR A 44 1.02 -2.40 25.02
N ALA A 45 0.59 -2.67 23.79
CA ALA A 45 0.82 -3.96 23.13
C ALA A 45 2.32 -4.25 22.91
N ARG A 46 3.11 -3.23 22.55
CA ARG A 46 4.56 -3.33 22.40
C ARG A 46 5.24 -3.65 23.74
N LEU A 47 4.84 -2.98 24.82
CA LEU A 47 5.35 -3.27 26.17
C LEU A 47 4.99 -4.68 26.64
N ALA A 48 3.81 -5.19 26.26
CA ALA A 48 3.40 -6.58 26.50
C ALA A 48 4.15 -7.59 25.61
N GLY A 49 5.09 -7.15 24.78
CA GLY A 49 5.88 -8.02 23.90
C GLY A 49 5.12 -8.52 22.67
N LYS A 50 3.94 -7.96 22.34
CA LYS A 50 3.24 -8.30 21.10
C LYS A 50 4.01 -7.75 19.90
N GLN A 51 4.18 -8.59 18.88
CA GLN A 51 4.81 -8.18 17.64
C GLN A 51 3.86 -7.24 16.86
N ILE A 52 4.33 -6.03 16.59
CA ILE A 52 3.61 -5.05 15.78
C ILE A 52 4.15 -5.09 14.35
N GLY A 53 3.26 -5.27 13.38
CA GLY A 53 3.62 -5.35 11.97
C GLY A 53 4.30 -6.67 11.59
N GLN A 54 4.90 -6.68 10.40
CA GLN A 54 5.55 -7.86 9.84
C GLN A 54 6.97 -8.02 10.37
N LEU A 55 7.40 -9.26 10.64
CA LEU A 55 8.78 -9.56 11.00
C LEU A 55 9.74 -9.14 9.87
N PRO A 56 10.87 -8.50 10.20
CA PRO A 56 11.90 -8.21 9.22
C PRO A 56 12.39 -9.52 8.58
N GLY A 57 12.48 -9.53 7.25
CA GLY A 57 12.94 -10.69 6.48
C GLY A 57 11.88 -11.76 6.18
N ARG A 58 10.71 -11.75 6.82
CA ARG A 58 9.63 -12.71 6.49
C ARG A 58 9.05 -12.36 5.13
N LYS A 59 9.28 -13.16 4.09
CA LYS A 59 8.66 -12.97 2.77
C LYS A 59 7.20 -13.45 2.81
N LEU A 60 6.26 -12.65 2.28
CA LEU A 60 4.86 -13.09 2.10
C LEU A 60 4.77 -13.95 0.84
N ASN A 61 4.49 -15.24 1.00
CA ASN A 61 4.21 -16.13 -0.12
C ASN A 61 2.75 -15.95 -0.55
N VAL A 62 2.52 -14.98 -1.43
CA VAL A 62 1.20 -14.71 -2.01
C VAL A 62 1.04 -15.52 -3.29
N LYS A 63 -0.12 -16.15 -3.52
CA LYS A 63 -0.40 -16.95 -4.74
C LYS A 63 -0.10 -16.18 -6.03
N LYS A 64 -0.48 -14.90 -6.08
CA LYS A 64 -0.21 -13.99 -7.22
C LYS A 64 1.28 -13.77 -7.48
N ALA A 65 2.10 -13.77 -6.42
CA ALA A 65 3.55 -13.59 -6.56
C ALA A 65 4.19 -14.86 -7.14
N ALA A 66 3.73 -16.05 -6.72
CA ALA A 66 4.21 -17.32 -7.24
C ALA A 66 3.91 -17.46 -8.74
N THR A 67 2.66 -17.22 -9.15
CA THR A 67 2.26 -17.30 -10.57
C THR A 67 3.03 -16.30 -11.44
N ALA A 68 3.21 -15.07 -10.97
CA ALA A 68 3.98 -14.06 -11.71
C ALA A 68 5.46 -14.45 -11.84
N LYS A 69 6.08 -14.96 -10.78
CA LYS A 69 7.48 -15.43 -10.80
C LYS A 69 7.70 -16.60 -11.75
N GLU A 70 6.75 -17.54 -11.82
CA GLU A 70 6.80 -18.67 -12.77
C GLU A 70 6.75 -18.18 -14.22
N ILE A 71 5.84 -17.27 -14.55
CA ILE A 71 5.73 -16.67 -15.88
C ILE A 71 7.02 -15.94 -16.27
N ILE A 72 7.61 -15.18 -15.32
CA ILE A 72 8.89 -14.48 -15.54
C ILE A 72 10.01 -15.49 -15.82
N LYS A 73 10.10 -16.57 -15.02
CA LYS A 73 11.13 -17.60 -15.17
C LYS A 73 11.03 -18.34 -16.51
N LEU A 74 9.82 -18.62 -16.98
CA LEU A 74 9.60 -19.36 -18.22
C LEU A 74 9.82 -18.52 -19.48
N HIS A 75 9.38 -17.26 -19.47
CA HIS A 75 9.28 -16.46 -20.69
C HIS A 75 10.30 -15.33 -20.81
N SER A 76 10.90 -14.85 -19.73
CA SER A 76 11.81 -13.71 -19.80
C SER A 76 13.17 -14.10 -20.37
N ARG A 77 13.68 -13.25 -21.28
CA ARG A 77 14.98 -13.43 -21.94
C ARG A 77 16.17 -13.58 -21.00
N GLU A 78 16.11 -12.97 -19.81
CA GLU A 78 17.18 -13.08 -18.81
C GLU A 78 17.29 -14.47 -18.17
N TYR A 79 16.24 -15.30 -18.26
CA TYR A 79 16.19 -16.64 -17.69
C TYR A 79 16.08 -17.74 -18.76
N GLY A 80 16.38 -17.42 -20.02
CA GLY A 80 16.36 -18.38 -21.14
C GLY A 80 15.07 -18.39 -21.98
N GLY A 81 14.13 -17.47 -21.72
CA GLY A 81 12.94 -17.28 -22.54
C GLY A 81 13.16 -16.38 -23.77
N SER A 82 12.08 -16.09 -24.50
CA SER A 82 12.13 -15.31 -25.75
C SER A 82 11.51 -13.91 -25.65
N LEU A 83 10.72 -13.62 -24.61
CA LEU A 83 9.92 -12.39 -24.50
C LEU A 83 10.72 -11.23 -23.88
N ARG A 84 10.41 -10.01 -24.33
CA ARG A 84 10.92 -8.76 -23.75
C ARG A 84 10.17 -8.41 -22.47
N ASP A 85 10.78 -7.55 -21.65
CA ASP A 85 10.21 -7.11 -20.36
C ASP A 85 8.79 -6.57 -20.47
N SER A 86 8.51 -5.77 -21.51
CA SER A 86 7.17 -5.21 -21.76
C SER A 86 6.12 -6.28 -22.06
N GLU A 87 6.51 -7.40 -22.67
CA GLU A 87 5.62 -8.51 -23.03
C GLU A 87 5.39 -9.42 -21.82
N VAL A 88 6.45 -9.74 -21.07
CA VAL A 88 6.36 -10.48 -19.80
C VAL A 88 5.52 -9.71 -18.78
N GLN A 89 5.65 -8.38 -18.73
CA GLN A 89 4.84 -7.53 -17.86
C GLN A 89 3.35 -7.67 -18.17
N LYS A 90 2.98 -7.68 -19.45
CA LYS A 90 1.59 -7.86 -19.90
C LYS A 90 1.10 -9.28 -19.63
N LEU A 91 1.94 -10.29 -19.88
CA LEU A 91 1.60 -11.70 -19.70
C LEU A 91 1.38 -12.07 -18.22
N ALA A 92 2.22 -11.54 -17.33
CA ALA A 92 2.11 -11.75 -15.89
C ALA A 92 1.10 -10.82 -15.21
N ASP A 93 0.53 -9.86 -15.93
CA ASP A 93 -0.38 -8.81 -15.42
C ASP A 93 0.15 -8.12 -14.15
N ILE A 94 1.37 -7.57 -14.25
CA ILE A 94 2.06 -6.90 -13.14
C ILE A 94 2.54 -5.50 -13.49
N SER A 95 2.72 -4.67 -12.46
CA SER A 95 3.37 -3.37 -12.63
C SER A 95 4.85 -3.54 -12.97
N ARG A 96 5.42 -2.53 -13.64
CA ARG A 96 6.86 -2.48 -13.96
C ARG A 96 7.74 -2.65 -12.72
N ASN A 97 7.40 -1.99 -11.61
CA ASN A 97 8.15 -2.09 -10.36
C ASN A 97 8.10 -3.50 -9.77
N THR A 98 6.93 -4.14 -9.85
CA THR A 98 6.74 -5.52 -9.40
C THR A 98 7.55 -6.51 -10.25
N LEU A 99 7.61 -6.31 -11.58
CA LEU A 99 8.44 -7.12 -12.48
C LEU A 99 9.92 -7.07 -12.07
N TYR A 100 10.49 -5.88 -11.91
CA TYR A 100 11.91 -5.75 -11.53
C TYR A 100 12.19 -6.28 -10.13
N LYS A 101 11.24 -6.11 -9.18
CA LYS A 101 11.33 -6.72 -7.85
C LYS A 101 11.42 -8.24 -7.95
N TYR A 102 10.52 -8.88 -8.72
CA TYR A 102 10.49 -10.34 -8.86
C TYR A 102 11.69 -10.88 -9.63
N LYS A 103 12.18 -10.19 -10.66
CA LYS A 103 13.44 -10.56 -11.32
C LYS A 103 14.62 -10.53 -10.33
N LYS A 104 14.73 -9.47 -9.52
CA LYS A 104 15.78 -9.38 -8.50
C LYS A 104 15.68 -10.54 -7.50
N GLU A 105 14.48 -10.82 -6.98
CA GLU A 105 14.25 -11.93 -6.07
C GLU A 105 14.56 -13.29 -6.70
N LEU A 106 14.16 -13.53 -7.96
CA LEU A 106 14.47 -14.75 -8.69
C LEU A 106 15.98 -14.92 -8.92
N ARG A 107 16.70 -13.83 -9.18
CA ARG A 107 18.16 -13.86 -9.32
C ARG A 107 18.85 -14.15 -7.99
N GLU A 108 18.37 -13.59 -6.89
CA GLU A 108 18.86 -13.91 -5.55
C GLU A 108 18.59 -15.38 -5.17
N GLU A 109 17.39 -15.89 -5.50
CA GLU A 109 17.00 -17.29 -5.31
C GLU A 109 17.92 -18.23 -6.11
N LEU A 110 18.22 -17.90 -7.37
CA LEU A 110 19.15 -18.67 -8.21
C LEU A 110 20.59 -18.61 -7.70
N LEU A 111 21.07 -17.44 -7.28
CA LEU A 111 22.43 -17.28 -6.75
C LEU A 111 22.64 -18.06 -5.45
N HIS A 112 21.61 -18.14 -4.61
CA HIS A 112 21.66 -18.95 -3.39
C HIS A 112 21.65 -20.46 -3.70
N GLN A 113 20.97 -20.88 -4.76
CA GLN A 113 20.91 -22.30 -5.18
C GLN A 113 22.16 -22.73 -5.94
N ASP A 114 22.75 -21.85 -6.75
CA ASP A 114 23.93 -22.09 -7.57
C ASP A 114 24.87 -20.85 -7.52
N PRO A 115 25.94 -20.89 -6.69
CA PRO A 115 26.87 -19.78 -6.54
C PRO A 115 27.61 -19.40 -7.84
N GLU A 116 27.71 -20.33 -8.80
CA GLU A 116 28.41 -20.13 -10.08
C GLU A 116 27.52 -19.50 -11.17
N PHE A 117 26.24 -19.22 -10.86
CA PHE A 117 25.29 -18.65 -11.82
C PHE A 117 25.76 -17.31 -12.45
N ARG A 118 26.66 -16.57 -11.80
CA ARG A 118 27.24 -15.33 -12.35
C ARG A 118 28.20 -15.56 -13.52
N GLU A 119 28.81 -16.72 -13.64
CA GLU A 119 29.88 -16.99 -14.60
C GLU A 119 29.37 -17.45 -15.97
N LYS A 120 28.08 -17.83 -16.09
CA LYS A 120 27.45 -18.29 -17.35
C LYS A 120 26.93 -17.16 -18.25
N LYS A 121 27.61 -16.00 -18.28
CA LYS A 121 27.22 -14.87 -19.14
C LYS A 121 28.07 -14.74 -20.39
#